data_AF-A0A3B9J1S0-F1
#
_entry.id   AF-A0A3B9J1S0-F1
#
_cell.length_a   1.000
_cell.length_b   1.000
_cell.length_c   1.000
_cell.angle_alpha   90.00
_cell.angle_beta   90.00
_cell.angle_gamma   90.00
#
_symmetry.space_group_name_H-M   'P 1'
#
loop_
_entity.id
_entity.type
_entity.pdbx_description
1 polymer ?
#
loop_
_entity_poly.entity_id
_entity_poly.type
_entity_poly.pdbx_seq_one_letter_code
_entity_poly.pdbx_strand_id
1 'polypeptide(L)'
;AAGILRWAGFEDPIAAANLGADVAFCLNGGRARVTGIGETLEHLPYHHQEITLLTPPLGVSTVDVYRAWDALDGPVGENGNDLEAAALSVEPELAEWRDALSGATGQKARLAGSGGTWFVEGHHDPFIYRGVASVNVTTLPAQHP
;
A
#
# COMPACT_ATOMS: atom_id res chain seq x y z
N ALA A 1 15.55 -3.33 3.10
CA ALA A 1 15.80 -4.48 4.01
C ALA A 1 15.65 -5.82 3.28
N ALA A 2 14.46 -6.20 2.80
CA ALA A 2 14.21 -7.52 2.20
C ALA A 2 15.15 -7.93 1.04
N GLY A 3 15.54 -7.00 0.16
CA GLY A 3 16.48 -7.29 -0.92
C GLY A 3 17.89 -7.69 -0.44
N ILE A 4 18.36 -7.13 0.68
CA ILE A 4 19.64 -7.47 1.30
C ILE A 4 19.55 -8.84 1.97
N LEU A 5 18.44 -9.11 2.68
CA LEU A 5 18.19 -10.40 3.32
C LEU A 5 18.13 -11.54 2.30
N ARG A 6 17.45 -11.35 1.16
CA ARG A 6 17.47 -12.31 0.06
C ARG A 6 18.87 -12.58 -0.47
N TRP A 7 19.67 -11.53 -0.71
CA TRP A 7 21.05 -11.68 -1.15
C TRP A 7 21.89 -12.47 -0.14
N ALA A 8 21.60 -12.32 1.15
CA ALA A 8 22.26 -13.05 2.23
C ALA A 8 21.73 -14.48 2.45
N GLY A 9 20.76 -14.97 1.66
CA GLY A 9 20.14 -16.28 1.84
C GLY A 9 19.33 -16.39 3.15
N PHE A 10 18.80 -15.26 3.64
CA PHE A 10 18.04 -15.21 4.88
C PHE A 10 16.55 -15.49 4.61
N GLU A 11 16.02 -16.54 5.25
CA GLU A 11 14.67 -17.06 4.98
C GLU A 11 13.73 -17.05 6.21
N ASP A 12 14.16 -16.55 7.37
CA ASP A 12 13.34 -16.54 8.60
C ASP A 12 12.35 -15.36 8.61
N PRO A 13 11.03 -15.60 8.40
CA PRO A 13 10.04 -14.53 8.33
C PRO A 13 9.76 -13.87 9.68
N ILE A 14 9.95 -14.58 10.81
CA ILE A 14 9.70 -14.04 12.15
C ILE A 14 10.77 -13.01 12.49
N ALA A 15 12.04 -13.37 12.27
CA ALA A 15 13.14 -12.46 12.47
C ALA A 15 13.12 -11.29 11.47
N ALA A 16 12.63 -11.51 10.25
CA ALA A 16 12.41 -10.44 9.26
C ALA A 16 11.37 -9.41 9.71
N ALA A 17 10.25 -9.86 10.31
CA ALA A 17 9.19 -8.98 10.79
C ALA A 17 9.68 -7.99 11.87
N ASN A 18 10.71 -8.34 12.65
CA ASN A 18 11.32 -7.42 13.63
C ASN A 18 12.01 -6.21 12.98
N LEU A 19 12.39 -6.29 11.70
CA LEU A 19 12.94 -5.16 10.93
C LEU A 19 11.83 -4.28 10.33
N GLY A 20 10.59 -4.76 10.35
CA GLY A 20 9.41 -4.12 9.80
C GLY A 20 8.41 -5.17 9.33
N ALA A 21 7.13 -4.96 9.62
CA ALA A 21 6.02 -5.83 9.26
C ALA A 21 6.05 -6.30 7.79
N ASP A 22 6.29 -5.37 6.87
CA ASP A 22 6.29 -5.65 5.43
C ASP A 22 7.54 -6.41 4.96
N VAL A 23 8.60 -6.49 5.78
CA VAL A 23 9.86 -7.12 5.38
C VAL A 23 9.68 -8.63 5.20
N ALA A 24 8.91 -9.27 6.07
CA ALA A 24 8.58 -10.69 5.97
C ALA A 24 7.86 -11.02 4.66
N PHE A 25 6.84 -10.23 4.31
CA PHE A 25 6.14 -10.37 3.02
C PHE A 25 7.09 -10.14 1.84
N CYS A 26 7.88 -9.06 1.91
CA CYS A 26 8.78 -8.68 0.83
C CYS A 26 9.90 -9.69 0.58
N LEU A 27 10.23 -10.59 1.51
CA LEU A 27 11.22 -11.66 1.29
C LEU A 27 10.79 -12.59 0.15
N ASN A 28 9.55 -13.09 0.22
CA ASN A 28 9.00 -14.06 -0.72
C ASN A 28 8.25 -13.41 -1.89
N GLY A 29 7.66 -12.23 -1.67
CA GLY A 29 6.84 -11.54 -2.66
C GLY A 29 5.59 -12.33 -3.08
N GLY A 30 5.09 -12.04 -4.28
CA GLY A 30 3.87 -12.65 -4.81
C GLY A 30 2.60 -12.07 -4.18
N ARG A 31 1.59 -12.92 -3.97
CA ARG A 31 0.30 -12.55 -3.36
C ARG A 31 0.11 -13.36 -2.09
N ALA A 32 -0.28 -12.69 -1.01
CA ALA A 32 -0.52 -13.35 0.27
C ALA A 32 -1.64 -12.65 1.03
N ARG A 33 -2.35 -13.39 1.88
CA ARG A 33 -3.11 -12.83 2.99
C ARG A 33 -2.15 -12.66 4.15
N VAL A 34 -2.02 -11.44 4.63
CA VAL A 34 -1.16 -11.09 5.77
C VAL A 34 -2.04 -10.82 6.98
N THR A 35 -1.69 -11.41 8.13
CA THR A 35 -2.41 -11.25 9.40
C THR A 35 -1.43 -11.06 10.56
N GLY A 36 -1.95 -10.76 11.75
CA GLY A 36 -1.15 -10.31 12.89
C GLY A 36 -0.74 -8.85 12.69
N ILE A 37 0.51 -8.53 13.03
CA ILE A 37 1.14 -7.25 12.72
C ILE A 37 1.89 -7.25 11.38
N GLY A 38 1.86 -8.35 10.61
CA GLY A 38 2.60 -8.50 9.34
C GLY A 38 3.41 -9.80 9.23
N GLU A 39 3.46 -10.58 10.30
CA GLU A 39 4.32 -11.74 10.48
C GLU A 39 3.70 -13.07 10.01
N THR A 40 2.36 -13.14 9.93
CA THR A 40 1.67 -14.37 9.52
C THR A 40 1.24 -14.26 8.06
N LEU A 41 1.92 -15.02 7.19
CA LEU A 41 1.71 -15.03 5.75
C LEU A 41 1.02 -16.32 5.28
N GLU A 42 -0.13 -16.18 4.64
CA GLU A 42 -0.78 -17.25 3.88
C GLU A 42 -0.65 -16.92 2.39
N HIS A 43 0.20 -17.65 1.67
CA HIS A 43 0.39 -17.43 0.23
C HIS A 43 -0.87 -17.79 -0.55
N LEU A 44 -1.26 -16.89 -1.46
CA LEU A 44 -2.42 -17.03 -2.31
C LEU A 44 -2.00 -17.28 -3.76
N PRO A 45 -2.83 -17.98 -4.56
CA PRO A 45 -2.58 -18.11 -5.98
C PRO A 45 -2.39 -16.75 -6.65
N TYR A 46 -1.44 -16.70 -7.59
CA TYR A 46 -1.23 -15.53 -8.43
C TYR A 46 -2.56 -15.10 -9.07
N HIS A 47 -2.83 -13.80 -9.03
CA HIS A 47 -3.98 -13.19 -9.64
C HIS A 47 -3.48 -12.02 -10.47
N HIS A 48 -3.69 -12.10 -11.78
CA HIS A 48 -3.32 -11.02 -12.68
C HIS A 48 -4.24 -9.82 -12.46
N GLN A 49 -3.66 -8.66 -12.20
CA GLN A 49 -4.37 -7.42 -12.02
C GLN A 49 -3.56 -6.26 -12.61
N GLU A 50 -4.25 -5.38 -13.33
CA GLU A 50 -3.74 -4.06 -13.68
C GLU A 50 -4.21 -3.07 -12.61
N ILE A 51 -3.33 -2.14 -12.25
CA ILE A 51 -3.58 -1.15 -11.20
C ILE A 51 -3.02 0.18 -11.70
N THR A 52 -3.79 1.25 -11.55
CA THR A 52 -3.32 2.62 -11.80
C THR A 52 -3.00 3.28 -10.46
N LEU A 53 -1.78 3.81 -10.33
CA LEU A 53 -1.27 4.45 -9.12
C LEU A 53 -1.13 5.95 -9.32
N LEU A 54 -1.38 6.71 -8.26
CA LEU A 54 -0.97 8.11 -8.15
C LEU A 54 -0.27 8.31 -6.80
N THR A 55 1.04 8.57 -6.85
CA THR A 55 1.88 8.71 -5.66
C THR A 55 2.27 10.17 -5.44
N PRO A 56 1.62 10.90 -4.51
CA PRO A 56 1.98 12.27 -4.21
C PRO A 56 3.41 12.37 -3.67
N PRO A 57 4.10 13.50 -3.87
CA PRO A 57 5.43 13.75 -3.30
C PRO A 57 5.30 14.23 -1.84
N LEU A 58 4.46 13.57 -1.04
CA LEU A 58 4.16 13.89 0.35
C LEU A 58 4.74 12.81 1.27
N GLY A 59 5.32 13.23 2.40
CA GLY A 59 5.80 12.31 3.43
C GLY A 59 4.72 12.05 4.47
N VAL A 60 4.17 10.83 4.49
CA VAL A 60 3.15 10.43 5.48
C VAL A 60 3.78 9.56 6.56
N SER A 61 3.79 10.05 7.80
CA SER A 61 4.34 9.34 8.95
C SER A 61 3.43 8.19 9.36
N THR A 62 3.84 6.95 9.10
CA THR A 62 3.08 5.75 9.52
C THR A 62 2.75 5.79 11.02
N VAL A 63 3.71 6.19 11.86
CA VAL A 63 3.51 6.28 13.31
C VAL A 63 2.41 7.26 13.67
N ASP A 64 2.36 8.43 13.05
CA ASP A 64 1.35 9.44 13.36
C ASP A 64 -0.03 9.04 12.81
N VAL A 65 -0.08 8.33 11.69
CA VAL A 65 -1.34 7.74 11.17
C VAL A 65 -1.91 6.71 12.14
N TYR A 66 -1.10 5.77 12.65
CA TYR A 66 -1.58 4.81 13.64
C TYR A 66 -2.01 5.47 14.95
N ARG A 67 -1.27 6.48 15.43
CA ARG A 67 -1.67 7.27 16.62
C ARG A 67 -3.00 8.00 16.40
N ALA A 68 -3.20 8.58 15.22
CA ALA A 68 -4.44 9.24 14.88
C ALA A 68 -5.59 8.24 14.77
N TRP A 69 -5.35 7.04 14.24
CA TRP A 69 -6.33 5.95 14.18
C TRP A 69 -6.77 5.50 15.58
N ASP A 70 -5.83 5.31 16.50
CA ASP A 70 -6.13 5.01 17.92
C ASP A 70 -6.95 6.14 18.56
N ALA A 71 -6.60 7.40 18.28
CA ALA A 71 -7.31 8.57 18.81
C ALA A 71 -8.75 8.71 18.25
N LEU A 72 -9.02 8.10 17.10
CA LEU A 72 -10.35 8.02 16.48
C LEU A 72 -11.15 6.78 16.94
N ASP A 73 -10.68 6.06 17.96
CA ASP A 73 -11.28 4.82 18.47
C ASP A 73 -11.33 3.69 17.44
N GLY A 74 -10.28 3.60 16.62
CA GLY A 74 -10.09 2.51 15.68
C GLY A 74 -11.16 2.41 14.59
N PRO A 75 -11.40 3.46 13.78
CA PRO A 75 -12.45 3.48 12.79
C PRO A 75 -12.25 2.38 11.74
N VAL A 76 -13.37 1.78 11.30
CA VAL A 76 -13.39 0.85 10.15
C VAL A 76 -13.52 1.66 8.87
N GLY A 77 -12.61 1.43 7.92
CA GLY A 77 -12.55 2.15 6.68
C GLY A 77 -13.60 1.65 5.70
N GLU A 78 -14.43 2.55 5.20
CA GLU A 78 -15.53 2.21 4.29
C GLU A 78 -15.06 1.67 2.92
N ASN A 79 -13.77 1.83 2.60
CA ASN A 79 -13.18 1.47 1.29
C ASN A 79 -12.09 0.39 1.40
N GLY A 80 -12.09 -0.38 2.49
CA GLY A 80 -11.15 -1.49 2.70
C GLY A 80 -9.80 -1.08 3.27
N ASN A 81 -9.67 0.13 3.81
CA ASN A 81 -8.51 0.57 4.57
C ASN A 81 -8.92 1.41 5.78
N ASP A 82 -8.82 0.81 6.96
CA ASP A 82 -9.18 1.41 8.26
C ASP A 82 -8.35 2.67 8.58
N LEU A 83 -7.16 2.80 8.00
CA LEU A 83 -6.27 3.94 8.22
C LEU A 83 -6.65 5.17 7.40
N GLU A 84 -7.56 5.08 6.43
CA GLU A 84 -7.83 6.19 5.49
C GLU A 84 -8.25 7.48 6.21
N ALA A 85 -9.18 7.40 7.16
CA ALA A 85 -9.65 8.56 7.92
C ALA A 85 -8.52 9.20 8.76
N ALA A 86 -7.69 8.37 9.38
CA ALA A 86 -6.55 8.82 10.17
C ALA A 86 -5.47 9.46 9.29
N ALA A 87 -5.17 8.87 8.14
CA ALA A 87 -4.22 9.42 7.17
C ALA A 87 -4.67 10.77 6.63
N LEU A 88 -5.96 10.94 6.33
CA LEU A 88 -6.53 12.23 5.93
C LEU A 88 -6.54 13.27 7.06
N SER A 89 -6.63 12.83 8.32
CA SER A 89 -6.49 13.74 9.47
C SER A 89 -5.05 14.20 9.68
N VAL A 90 -4.07 13.35 9.40
CA VAL A 90 -2.63 13.66 9.56
C VAL A 90 -2.10 14.48 8.39
N GLU A 91 -2.48 14.11 7.16
CA GLU A 91 -2.09 14.79 5.93
C GLU A 91 -3.33 15.09 5.06
N PRO A 92 -4.01 16.23 5.29
CA PRO A 92 -5.23 16.58 4.56
C PRO A 92 -5.04 16.75 3.05
N GLU A 93 -3.85 17.09 2.57
CA GLU A 93 -3.60 17.26 1.13
C GLU A 93 -3.84 15.94 0.36
N LEU A 94 -3.72 14.78 1.00
CA LEU A 94 -4.03 13.48 0.40
C LEU A 94 -5.43 13.43 -0.22
N ALA A 95 -6.41 14.17 0.31
CA ALA A 95 -7.76 14.23 -0.24
C ALA A 95 -7.79 14.73 -1.70
N GLU A 96 -6.98 15.74 -2.02
CA GLU A 96 -6.94 16.30 -3.36
C GLU A 96 -6.37 15.31 -4.37
N TRP A 97 -5.40 14.50 -3.94
CA TRP A 97 -4.80 13.44 -4.76
C TRP A 97 -5.76 12.27 -4.98
N ARG A 98 -6.53 11.88 -3.95
CA ARG A 98 -7.64 10.92 -4.09
C ARG A 98 -8.64 11.40 -5.13
N ASP A 99 -9.06 12.65 -5.02
CA ASP A 99 -10.11 13.22 -5.87
C ASP A 99 -9.62 13.39 -7.30
N ALA A 100 -8.34 13.75 -7.49
CA ALA A 100 -7.70 13.80 -8.81
C ALA A 100 -7.68 12.42 -9.49
N LEU A 101 -7.23 11.37 -8.80
CA LEU A 101 -7.25 10.00 -9.34
C LEU A 101 -8.69 9.53 -9.58
N SER A 102 -9.61 9.84 -8.67
CA SER A 102 -11.00 9.40 -8.80
C SER A 102 -11.71 10.08 -9.98
N GLY A 103 -11.48 11.38 -10.16
CA GLY A 103 -12.03 12.15 -11.26
C GLY A 103 -11.48 11.74 -12.62
N ALA A 104 -10.18 11.44 -12.70
CA ALA A 104 -9.54 11.01 -13.95
C ALA A 104 -9.96 9.61 -14.41
N THR A 105 -10.29 8.73 -13.46
CA THR A 105 -10.56 7.30 -13.73
C THR A 105 -12.04 6.92 -13.64
N GLY A 106 -12.88 7.80 -13.07
CA GLY A 106 -14.28 7.52 -12.78
C GLY A 106 -14.49 6.46 -11.68
N GLN A 107 -13.43 6.04 -10.99
CA GLN A 107 -13.48 5.05 -9.91
C GLN A 107 -13.07 5.69 -8.58
N LYS A 108 -13.63 5.21 -7.46
CA LYS A 108 -13.21 5.69 -6.15
C LYS A 108 -11.80 5.18 -5.84
N ALA A 109 -10.84 6.10 -5.72
CA ALA A 109 -9.48 5.78 -5.33
C ALA A 109 -9.42 5.24 -3.89
N ARG A 110 -8.53 4.26 -3.66
CA ARG A 110 -8.24 3.67 -2.35
C ARG A 110 -6.83 3.99 -1.91
N LEU A 111 -6.63 4.17 -0.60
CA LEU A 111 -5.32 4.44 -0.03
C LEU A 111 -4.54 3.14 0.15
N ALA A 112 -3.28 3.11 -0.30
CA ALA A 112 -2.37 1.99 -0.05
C ALA A 112 -1.67 2.17 1.32
N GLY A 113 -1.89 1.23 2.25
CA GLY A 113 -1.30 1.26 3.60
C GLY A 113 -1.65 2.55 4.35
N SER A 114 -0.67 3.13 5.05
CA SER A 114 -0.84 4.45 5.69
C SER A 114 -0.73 5.63 4.72
N GLY A 115 -0.60 5.40 3.41
CA GLY A 115 -0.37 6.43 2.39
C GLY A 115 1.11 6.68 2.08
N GLY A 116 1.44 7.61 1.18
CA GLY A 116 0.56 8.57 0.50
C GLY A 116 -0.06 8.11 -0.82
N THR A 117 0.27 6.90 -1.30
CA THR A 117 -0.18 6.43 -2.63
C THR A 117 -1.67 6.10 -2.68
N TRP A 118 -2.33 6.62 -3.71
CA TRP A 118 -3.68 6.24 -4.10
C TRP A 118 -3.66 5.27 -5.28
N PHE A 119 -4.64 4.37 -5.33
CA PHE A 119 -4.77 3.42 -6.43
C PHE A 119 -6.23 3.14 -6.83
N VAL A 120 -6.41 2.73 -8.08
CA VAL A 120 -7.65 2.15 -8.61
C VAL A 120 -7.32 0.86 -9.37
N GLU A 121 -8.31 -0.02 -9.51
CA GLU A 121 -8.15 -1.24 -10.29
C GLU A 121 -8.36 -0.96 -11.79
N GLY A 122 -7.58 -1.67 -12.61
CA GLY A 122 -7.56 -1.55 -14.05
C GLY A 122 -6.49 -0.61 -14.58
N HIS A 123 -6.35 -0.66 -15.90
CA HIS A 123 -5.56 0.26 -16.69
C HIS A 123 -6.39 1.49 -17.03
N HIS A 124 -5.86 2.68 -16.73
CA HIS A 124 -6.49 3.94 -17.07
C HIS A 124 -5.56 4.82 -17.89
N ASP A 125 -6.12 5.75 -18.65
CA ASP A 125 -5.31 6.68 -19.45
C ASP A 125 -4.37 7.48 -18.53
N PRO A 126 -3.06 7.57 -18.86
CA PRO A 126 -2.12 8.34 -18.07
C PRO A 126 -2.54 9.81 -17.98
N PHE A 127 -2.46 10.39 -16.79
CA PHE A 127 -2.70 11.81 -16.56
C PHE A 127 -1.63 12.38 -15.63
N ILE A 128 -1.53 13.71 -15.59
CA ILE A 128 -0.60 14.42 -14.71
C ILE A 128 -1.41 15.30 -13.77
N TYR A 129 -1.15 15.18 -12.48
CA TYR A 129 -1.70 16.06 -11.45
C TYR A 129 -0.54 16.70 -10.67
N ARG A 130 -0.52 18.04 -10.62
CA ARG A 130 0.53 18.83 -9.95
C ARG A 130 1.97 18.39 -10.30
N GLY A 131 2.20 18.02 -11.56
CA GLY A 131 3.51 17.58 -12.06
C GLY A 131 3.87 16.12 -11.79
N VAL A 132 2.98 15.34 -11.16
CA VAL A 132 3.15 13.89 -10.96
C VAL A 132 2.26 13.13 -11.94
N ALA A 133 2.86 12.21 -12.68
CA ALA A 133 2.14 11.33 -13.60
C ALA A 133 1.52 10.14 -12.85
N SER A 134 0.33 9.71 -13.27
CA SER A 134 -0.18 8.40 -12.91
C SER A 134 0.66 7.30 -13.57
N VAL A 135 0.72 6.14 -12.90
CA VAL A 135 1.53 5.00 -13.36
C VAL A 135 0.65 3.75 -13.39
N ASN A 136 0.58 3.12 -14.57
CA ASN A 136 -0.06 1.82 -14.71
C ASN A 136 0.95 0.73 -14.39
N VAL A 137 0.57 -0.18 -13.50
CA VAL A 137 1.36 -1.33 -13.09
C VAL A 137 0.55 -2.60 -13.24
N THR A 138 1.25 -3.72 -13.37
CA THR A 138 0.65 -5.05 -13.46
C THR A 138 1.27 -5.93 -12.39
N THR A 139 0.45 -6.72 -11.69
CA THR A 139 0.94 -7.74 -10.76
C THR A 139 1.85 -8.72 -11.48
N LEU A 140 2.94 -9.10 -10.84
CA LEU A 140 3.83 -10.15 -11.33
C LEU A 140 3.60 -11.45 -10.56
N PRO A 141 3.82 -12.62 -11.18
CA PRO A 141 3.93 -13.87 -10.44
C PRO A 141 4.99 -13.76 -9.34
N ALA A 142 4.87 -14.58 -8.29
CA ALA A 142 5.95 -14.71 -7.32
C ALA A 142 7.24 -15.06 -8.07
N GLN A 143 8.32 -14.33 -7.78
CA GLN A 143 9.65 -14.78 -8.19
C GLN A 143 9.91 -16.03 -7.34
N HIS A 144 10.10 -17.18 -8.00
CA HIS A 144 10.20 -18.50 -7.37
C HIS A 144 11.00 -18.50 -6.05
N PRO A 145 10.65 -19.35 -5.06
CA PRO A 145 11.64 -19.79 -4.08
C PRO A 145 12.81 -20.49 -4.79
#